data_AF-A0A346NEF0-F1
#
_entry.id   AF-A0A346NEF0-F1
#
_cell.length_a   1.000
_cell.length_b   1.000
_cell.length_c   1.000
_cell.angle_alpha   90.00
_cell.angle_beta   90.00
_cell.angle_gamma   90.00
#
_symmetry.space_group_name_H-M   'P 1'
#
loop_
_entity.id
_entity.type
_entity.pdbx_description
1 polymer ?
#
loop_
_entity_poly.entity_id
_entity_poly.type
_entity_poly.pdbx_seq_one_letter_code
_entity_poly.pdbx_strand_id
1 'polypeptide(L)'
;MVKMVLGSSDSQASSVASLADNYTSGFSSIISAIENLANADGLEGEAYTNVKTYGSTVVTPLAKGFILLADAAKTDTQLLPDRYRSDVGSEDLDEDTLTAQISAYQSTIDANNTTLGKMEADDPNKSSVQSAVNDDTAEKGKLEEKLRKLREYDAASSGFFDDIADLETNINTGLSQLQTDVAAFNGSFTIPSKKALNWTKAINTKWEKRTLVMDYVNTYGFDRATAETLYKLQEGILEKADKENWSNKKVLYEYNRLIASFAPDSYVSTRWKAICGTEEKEERDKLCKEYGLSSGDIETLEKGIVTQHTDSEVSKDFAHEAVQIAAFTEESWDFISTDNAVHNLSHIVNEGLEHEEISFKGDVDSGRYSDSDFNSDLDAINYYKRATADKADRDDIFTIGADYNSGISDNSINRVNEFYDNYDYSGIIFGWGKKSGEDVVEDIIEDETIGSNHISSPYSDDEKEKHKKDFYDYLERGEKKNVK
;
A
#
# COMPACT_ATOMS: atom_id res chain seq x y z
N MET A 1 -23.24 -0.10 -31.43
CA MET A 1 -23.05 1.29 -31.87
C MET A 1 -22.64 2.06 -30.65
N VAL A 2 -21.44 2.62 -30.71
CA VAL A 2 -20.73 3.14 -29.55
C VAL A 2 -20.83 4.66 -29.50
N LYS A 3 -21.15 5.18 -28.31
CA LYS A 3 -21.13 6.61 -28.04
C LYS A 3 -20.56 6.86 -26.66
N MET A 4 -19.57 7.75 -26.59
CA MET A 4 -19.04 8.24 -25.32
C MET A 4 -19.38 9.71 -25.16
N VAL A 5 -19.92 10.05 -23.99
CA VAL A 5 -20.09 11.44 -23.53
C VAL A 5 -19.35 11.55 -22.19
N LEU A 6 -18.18 12.18 -22.20
CA LEU A 6 -17.24 12.17 -21.08
C LEU A 6 -17.87 12.76 -19.82
N GLY A 7 -18.56 13.90 -19.94
CA GLY A 7 -19.23 14.51 -18.78
C GLY A 7 -20.29 13.61 -18.13
N SER A 8 -20.98 12.79 -18.94
CA SER A 8 -21.93 11.80 -18.42
C SER A 8 -21.22 10.62 -17.77
N SER A 9 -20.11 10.15 -18.34
CA SER A 9 -19.29 9.06 -17.80
C SER A 9 -18.63 9.47 -16.48
N ASP A 10 -18.08 10.68 -16.38
CA ASP A 10 -17.56 11.25 -15.12
C ASP A 10 -18.65 11.37 -14.06
N SER A 11 -19.85 11.82 -14.45
CA SER A 11 -21.00 11.94 -13.55
C SER A 11 -21.45 10.57 -13.03
N GLN A 12 -21.41 9.55 -13.89
CA GLN A 12 -21.71 8.17 -13.52
C GLN A 12 -20.67 7.63 -12.54
N ALA A 13 -19.38 7.78 -12.84
CA ALA A 13 -18.30 7.37 -11.95
C ALA A 13 -18.40 8.05 -10.57
N SER A 14 -18.64 9.36 -10.55
CA SER A 14 -18.83 10.13 -9.30
C SER A 14 -20.06 9.67 -8.50
N SER A 15 -21.15 9.34 -9.19
CA SER A 15 -22.39 8.86 -8.55
C SER A 15 -22.21 7.47 -7.95
N VAL A 16 -21.54 6.57 -8.69
CA VAL A 16 -21.21 5.22 -8.19
C VAL A 16 -20.22 5.31 -7.02
N ALA A 17 -19.21 6.16 -7.11
CA ALA A 17 -18.26 6.38 -6.00
C ALA A 17 -18.99 6.84 -4.72
N SER A 18 -19.88 7.82 -4.83
CA SER A 18 -20.68 8.30 -3.69
C SER A 18 -21.56 7.20 -3.09
N LEU A 19 -22.16 6.35 -3.94
CA LEU A 19 -22.97 5.24 -3.49
C LEU A 19 -22.11 4.16 -2.82
N ALA A 20 -20.96 3.82 -3.40
CA ALA A 20 -20.00 2.87 -2.86
C ALA A 20 -19.51 3.32 -1.48
N ASP A 21 -19.15 4.60 -1.32
CA ASP A 21 -18.70 5.15 -0.03
C ASP A 21 -19.80 5.04 1.07
N ASN A 22 -21.06 5.23 0.69
CA ASN A 22 -22.20 5.02 1.60
C ASN A 22 -22.35 3.54 1.98
N TYR A 23 -22.22 2.61 1.03
CA TYR A 23 -22.26 1.18 1.31
C TYR A 23 -21.09 0.73 2.19
N THR A 24 -19.87 1.17 1.87
CA THR A 24 -18.67 0.91 2.68
C THR A 24 -18.91 1.37 4.12
N SER A 25 -19.39 2.60 4.32
CA SER A 25 -19.69 3.13 5.66
C SER A 25 -20.75 2.30 6.40
N GLY A 26 -21.83 1.92 5.72
CA GLY A 26 -22.91 1.12 6.30
C GLY A 26 -22.46 -0.29 6.70
N PHE A 27 -21.73 -0.98 5.84
CA PHE A 27 -21.23 -2.33 6.12
C PHE A 27 -20.08 -2.33 7.12
N SER A 28 -19.20 -1.32 7.13
CA SER A 28 -18.20 -1.14 8.18
C SER A 28 -18.87 -0.98 9.54
N SER A 29 -19.98 -0.23 9.62
CA SER A 29 -20.75 -0.11 10.88
C SER A 29 -21.31 -1.46 11.36
N ILE A 30 -21.68 -2.36 10.44
CA ILE A 30 -22.12 -3.72 10.78
C ILE A 30 -20.94 -4.53 11.33
N ILE A 31 -19.78 -4.46 10.68
CA ILE A 31 -18.55 -5.15 11.13
C ILE A 31 -18.21 -4.69 12.56
N SER A 32 -18.10 -3.38 12.80
CA SER A 32 -17.79 -2.84 14.12
C SER A 32 -18.82 -3.21 15.17
N ALA A 33 -20.12 -3.25 14.83
CA ALA A 33 -21.15 -3.68 15.75
C ALA A 33 -21.01 -5.16 16.15
N ILE A 34 -20.64 -6.03 15.21
CA ILE A 34 -20.39 -7.46 15.48
C ILE A 34 -19.12 -7.65 16.30
N GLU A 35 -18.06 -6.90 16.00
CA GLU A 35 -16.80 -6.94 16.76
C GLU A 35 -17.03 -6.49 18.21
N ASN A 36 -17.75 -5.39 18.42
CA ASN A 36 -18.14 -4.92 19.75
C ASN A 36 -19.00 -5.97 20.48
N LEU A 37 -19.92 -6.64 19.78
CA LEU A 37 -20.71 -7.72 20.36
C LEU A 37 -19.83 -8.92 20.74
N ALA A 38 -18.90 -9.32 19.87
CA ALA A 38 -17.99 -10.44 20.10
C ALA A 38 -17.13 -10.19 21.35
N ASN A 39 -16.60 -8.99 21.48
CA ASN A 39 -15.70 -8.56 22.55
C ASN A 39 -16.42 -8.11 23.83
N ALA A 40 -17.75 -8.15 23.89
CA ALA A 40 -18.49 -7.76 25.09
C ALA A 40 -18.37 -8.82 26.19
N ASP A 41 -17.50 -8.59 27.18
CA ASP A 41 -17.26 -9.51 28.30
C ASP A 41 -18.53 -9.82 29.12
N GLY A 42 -19.42 -8.84 29.30
CA GLY A 42 -20.65 -9.03 30.07
C GLY A 42 -21.75 -9.85 29.36
N LEU A 43 -21.56 -10.22 28.10
CA LEU A 43 -22.54 -10.98 27.30
C LEU A 43 -22.10 -12.45 27.19
N GLU A 44 -22.47 -13.23 28.21
CA GLU A 44 -22.04 -14.62 28.42
C GLU A 44 -23.19 -15.63 28.40
N GLY A 45 -22.86 -16.90 28.18
CA GLY A 45 -23.82 -18.01 28.13
C GLY A 45 -24.14 -18.47 26.71
N GLU A 46 -24.77 -19.63 26.57
CA GLU A 46 -24.89 -20.34 25.29
C GLU A 46 -25.56 -19.50 24.18
N ALA A 47 -26.57 -18.71 24.51
CA ALA A 47 -27.25 -17.85 23.55
C ALA A 47 -26.33 -16.75 23.00
N TYR A 48 -25.60 -16.05 23.88
CA TYR A 48 -24.66 -15.02 23.46
C TYR A 48 -23.47 -15.61 22.71
N THR A 49 -22.89 -16.72 23.18
CA THR A 49 -21.83 -17.44 22.47
C THR A 49 -22.29 -17.83 21.06
N ASN A 50 -23.53 -18.31 20.91
CA ASN A 50 -24.08 -18.68 19.61
C ASN A 50 -24.22 -17.48 18.66
N VAL A 51 -24.78 -16.36 19.13
CA VAL A 51 -24.93 -15.16 18.29
C VAL A 51 -23.58 -14.53 17.96
N LYS A 52 -22.65 -14.44 18.91
CA LYS A 52 -21.27 -13.97 18.67
C LYS A 52 -20.60 -14.82 17.60
N THR A 53 -20.64 -16.15 17.75
CA THR A 53 -20.05 -17.08 16.79
C THR A 53 -20.69 -16.94 15.42
N TYR A 54 -22.03 -16.91 15.33
CA TYR A 54 -22.72 -16.78 14.06
C TYR A 54 -22.43 -15.43 13.38
N GLY A 55 -22.44 -14.34 14.14
CA GLY A 55 -22.08 -13.00 13.66
C GLY A 55 -20.70 -12.97 13.03
N SER A 56 -19.67 -13.44 13.75
CA SER A 56 -18.30 -13.44 13.25
C SER A 56 -18.06 -14.42 12.10
N THR A 57 -18.79 -15.53 12.03
CA THR A 57 -18.56 -16.58 11.01
C THR A 57 -19.35 -16.41 9.73
N VAL A 58 -20.51 -15.73 9.77
CA VAL A 58 -21.40 -15.55 8.62
C VAL A 58 -21.58 -14.09 8.28
N VAL A 59 -21.95 -13.26 9.26
CA VAL A 59 -22.36 -11.88 8.99
C VAL A 59 -21.16 -10.98 8.71
N THR A 60 -20.07 -11.10 9.47
CA THR A 60 -18.84 -10.32 9.23
C THR A 60 -18.23 -10.58 7.84
N PRO A 61 -18.00 -11.83 7.41
CA PRO A 61 -17.53 -12.08 6.04
C PRO A 61 -18.51 -11.58 4.97
N LEU A 62 -19.82 -11.65 5.20
CA LEU A 62 -20.78 -11.12 4.23
C LEU A 62 -20.68 -9.59 4.11
N ALA A 63 -20.57 -8.88 5.23
CA ALA A 63 -20.38 -7.43 5.23
C ALA A 63 -19.06 -7.03 4.54
N LYS A 64 -17.95 -7.74 4.81
CA LYS A 64 -16.68 -7.59 4.09
C LYS A 64 -16.85 -7.77 2.58
N GLY A 65 -17.64 -8.78 2.16
CA GLY A 65 -17.93 -9.03 0.75
C GLY A 65 -18.64 -7.85 0.08
N PHE A 66 -19.62 -7.25 0.73
CA PHE A 66 -20.29 -6.07 0.18
C PHE A 66 -19.40 -4.82 0.10
N ILE A 67 -18.48 -4.64 1.05
CA ILE A 67 -17.48 -3.56 0.97
C ILE A 67 -16.54 -3.80 -0.21
N LEU A 68 -16.06 -5.02 -0.41
CA LEU A 68 -15.22 -5.36 -1.56
C LEU A 68 -15.95 -5.12 -2.89
N LEU A 69 -17.24 -5.44 -2.96
CA LEU A 69 -18.07 -5.14 -4.13
C LEU A 69 -18.21 -3.63 -4.36
N ALA A 70 -18.38 -2.84 -3.30
CA ALA A 70 -18.45 -1.39 -3.38
C ALA A 70 -17.13 -0.79 -3.90
N ASP A 71 -15.99 -1.26 -3.39
CA ASP A 71 -14.66 -0.82 -3.81
C ASP A 71 -14.37 -1.18 -5.28
N ALA A 72 -14.73 -2.39 -5.72
CA ALA A 72 -14.60 -2.81 -7.11
C ALA A 72 -15.47 -1.93 -8.02
N ALA A 73 -16.76 -1.79 -7.71
CA ALA A 73 -17.67 -0.96 -8.50
C ALA A 73 -17.21 0.51 -8.60
N LYS A 74 -16.66 1.08 -7.52
CA LYS A 74 -16.08 2.43 -7.51
C LYS A 74 -14.87 2.52 -8.44
N THR A 75 -13.96 1.55 -8.36
CA THR A 75 -12.73 1.52 -9.16
C THR A 75 -13.04 1.31 -10.64
N ASP A 76 -13.86 0.31 -10.97
CA ASP A 76 -14.10 -0.11 -12.35
C ASP A 76 -14.95 0.91 -13.11
N THR A 77 -15.91 1.56 -12.44
CA THR A 77 -16.69 2.63 -13.06
C THR A 77 -15.80 3.85 -13.37
N GLN A 78 -14.79 4.12 -12.54
CA GLN A 78 -13.81 5.18 -12.78
C GLN A 78 -12.87 4.85 -13.95
N LEU A 79 -12.63 3.56 -14.23
CA LEU A 79 -11.86 3.15 -15.41
C LEU A 79 -12.52 3.54 -16.72
N LEU A 80 -13.85 3.64 -16.80
CA LEU A 80 -14.56 4.02 -18.03
C LEU A 80 -14.07 5.39 -18.58
N PRO A 81 -14.23 6.51 -17.84
CA PRO A 81 -13.75 7.80 -18.34
C PRO A 81 -12.21 7.87 -18.42
N ASP A 82 -11.48 7.19 -17.54
CA ASP A 82 -10.01 7.25 -17.51
C ASP A 82 -9.37 6.53 -18.70
N ARG A 83 -9.81 5.30 -19.00
CA ARG A 83 -9.32 4.55 -20.17
C ARG A 83 -9.78 5.16 -21.47
N TYR A 84 -10.97 5.75 -21.52
CA TYR A 84 -11.37 6.49 -22.70
C TYR A 84 -10.41 7.65 -23.00
N ARG A 85 -10.04 8.45 -21.99
CA ARG A 85 -9.09 9.56 -22.15
C ARG A 85 -7.70 9.10 -22.55
N SER A 86 -7.25 7.98 -21.99
CA SER A 86 -5.94 7.37 -22.31
C SER A 86 -5.89 6.81 -23.73
N ASP A 87 -6.89 6.00 -24.09
CA ASP A 87 -6.79 5.10 -25.25
C ASP A 87 -7.42 5.73 -26.51
N VAL A 88 -8.42 6.58 -26.32
CA VAL A 88 -9.21 7.20 -27.39
C VAL A 88 -8.86 8.68 -27.53
N GLY A 89 -9.16 9.48 -26.51
CA GLY A 89 -8.96 10.93 -26.51
C GLY A 89 -9.86 11.66 -25.51
N SER A 90 -9.79 12.99 -25.49
CA SER A 90 -10.47 13.84 -24.51
C SER A 90 -11.74 14.53 -25.03
N GLU A 91 -12.28 14.10 -26.17
CA GLU A 91 -13.47 14.66 -26.81
C GLU A 91 -14.62 13.64 -26.80
N ASP A 92 -15.87 14.12 -26.90
CA ASP A 92 -17.02 13.23 -27.07
C ASP A 92 -17.04 12.65 -28.48
N LEU A 93 -17.21 11.33 -28.60
CA LEU A 93 -17.29 10.64 -29.89
C LEU A 93 -18.58 9.83 -30.02
N ASP A 94 -19.10 9.83 -31.24
CA ASP A 94 -20.29 9.09 -31.65
C ASP A 94 -19.96 8.35 -32.94
N GLU A 95 -20.00 7.02 -32.90
CA GLU A 95 -19.64 6.15 -34.02
C GLU A 95 -20.42 6.46 -35.31
N ASP A 96 -21.71 6.82 -35.18
CA ASP A 96 -22.54 7.14 -36.34
C ASP A 96 -22.10 8.46 -36.98
N THR A 97 -21.77 9.45 -36.14
CA THR A 97 -21.26 10.73 -36.61
C THR A 97 -19.93 10.56 -37.33
N LEU A 98 -19.00 9.78 -36.75
CA LEU A 98 -17.72 9.48 -37.37
C LEU A 98 -17.90 8.76 -38.71
N THR A 99 -18.75 7.73 -38.75
CA THR A 99 -19.02 6.94 -39.96
C THR A 99 -19.64 7.79 -41.08
N ALA A 100 -20.56 8.70 -40.73
CA ALA A 100 -21.17 9.64 -41.67
C ALA A 100 -20.13 10.62 -42.24
N GLN A 101 -19.27 11.19 -41.38
CA GLN A 101 -18.20 12.11 -41.81
C GLN A 101 -17.17 11.41 -42.71
N ILE A 102 -16.74 10.19 -42.36
CA ILE A 102 -15.82 9.38 -43.17
C ILE A 102 -16.42 9.12 -44.56
N SER A 103 -17.71 8.79 -44.62
CA SER A 103 -18.43 8.54 -45.88
C SER A 103 -18.54 9.82 -46.74
N ALA A 104 -18.73 10.98 -46.11
CA ALA A 104 -18.77 12.27 -46.78
C ALA A 104 -17.40 12.67 -47.37
N TYR A 105 -16.31 12.49 -46.61
CA TYR A 105 -14.96 12.69 -47.12
C TYR A 105 -14.64 11.74 -48.27
N GLN A 106 -14.98 10.45 -48.15
CA GLN A 106 -14.79 9.48 -49.23
C GLN A 106 -15.51 9.93 -50.52
N SER A 107 -16.76 10.38 -50.40
CA SER A 107 -17.53 10.87 -51.54
C SER A 107 -16.89 12.10 -52.21
N THR A 108 -16.31 13.00 -51.40
CA THR A 108 -15.63 14.22 -51.88
C THR A 108 -14.31 13.87 -52.58
N ILE A 109 -13.53 12.97 -51.99
CA ILE A 109 -12.28 12.44 -52.57
C ILE A 109 -12.57 11.79 -53.92
N ASP A 110 -13.61 10.95 -54.03
CA ASP A 110 -13.97 10.25 -55.27
C ASP A 110 -14.40 11.24 -56.37
N ALA A 111 -15.18 12.27 -56.01
CA ALA A 111 -15.59 13.33 -56.94
C ALA A 111 -14.38 14.16 -57.42
N ASN A 112 -13.47 14.53 -56.52
CA ASN A 112 -12.27 15.30 -56.87
C ASN A 112 -11.29 14.48 -57.71
N ASN A 113 -11.09 13.19 -57.41
CA ASN A 113 -10.29 12.28 -58.24
C ASN A 113 -10.87 12.10 -59.65
N THR A 114 -12.20 12.01 -59.76
CA THR A 114 -12.89 11.98 -61.06
C THR A 114 -12.64 13.28 -61.85
N THR A 115 -12.59 14.42 -61.16
CA THR A 115 -12.30 15.72 -61.77
C THR A 115 -10.84 15.81 -62.22
N LEU A 116 -9.89 15.39 -61.39
CA LEU A 116 -8.46 15.32 -61.73
C LEU A 116 -8.19 14.47 -62.98
N GLY A 117 -8.90 13.34 -63.12
CA GLY A 117 -8.80 12.47 -64.28
C GLY A 117 -9.28 13.11 -65.60
N LYS A 118 -10.04 14.21 -65.54
CA LYS A 118 -10.54 14.97 -66.69
C LYS A 118 -9.73 16.24 -66.99
N MET A 119 -8.81 16.62 -66.11
CA MET A 119 -8.00 17.84 -66.24
C MET A 119 -6.76 17.61 -67.10
N GLU A 120 -6.53 18.50 -68.06
CA GLU A 120 -5.30 18.55 -68.86
C GLU A 120 -4.06 18.78 -67.99
N ALA A 121 -2.87 18.48 -68.52
CA ALA A 121 -1.62 18.57 -67.74
C ALA A 121 -1.28 20.00 -67.31
N ASP A 122 -1.70 21.01 -68.06
CA ASP A 122 -1.44 22.43 -67.85
C ASP A 122 -2.63 23.21 -67.25
N ASP A 123 -3.68 22.51 -66.77
CA ASP A 123 -4.80 23.15 -66.10
C ASP A 123 -4.32 23.88 -64.82
N PRO A 124 -4.53 25.21 -64.73
CA PRO A 124 -4.00 26.02 -63.62
C PRO A 124 -4.59 25.64 -62.25
N ASN A 125 -5.72 24.94 -62.19
CA ASN A 125 -6.38 24.53 -60.94
C ASN A 125 -6.02 23.11 -60.50
N LYS A 126 -5.31 22.33 -61.33
CA LYS A 126 -5.03 20.92 -61.07
C LYS A 126 -4.27 20.68 -59.76
N SER A 127 -3.27 21.51 -59.47
CA SER A 127 -2.51 21.44 -58.23
C SER A 127 -3.40 21.70 -57.00
N SER A 128 -4.30 22.68 -57.08
CA SER A 128 -5.23 22.99 -55.98
C SER A 128 -6.21 21.85 -55.71
N VAL A 129 -6.75 21.20 -56.75
CA VAL A 129 -7.63 20.04 -56.57
C VAL A 129 -6.87 18.84 -56.00
N GLN A 130 -5.62 18.64 -56.42
CA GLN A 130 -4.77 17.60 -55.85
C GLN A 130 -4.47 17.84 -54.36
N SER A 131 -4.21 19.09 -53.97
CA SER A 131 -4.04 19.45 -52.56
C SER A 131 -5.31 19.17 -51.75
N ALA A 132 -6.50 19.55 -52.25
CA ALA A 132 -7.76 19.26 -51.57
C ALA A 132 -7.99 17.76 -51.36
N VAL A 133 -7.68 16.92 -52.36
CA VAL A 133 -7.74 15.45 -52.21
C VAL A 133 -6.81 14.96 -51.10
N ASN A 134 -5.58 15.47 -51.06
CA ASN A 134 -4.61 15.07 -50.06
C ASN A 134 -5.06 15.49 -48.65
N ASP A 135 -5.59 16.71 -48.51
CA ASP A 135 -6.10 17.25 -47.24
C ASP A 135 -7.33 16.45 -46.76
N ASP A 136 -8.31 16.23 -47.64
CA ASP A 136 -9.50 15.41 -47.33
C ASP A 136 -9.12 13.97 -46.96
N THR A 137 -8.12 13.39 -47.64
CA THR A 137 -7.61 12.05 -47.33
C THR A 137 -6.97 12.01 -45.94
N ALA A 138 -6.21 13.05 -45.57
CA ALA A 138 -5.61 13.15 -44.25
C ALA A 138 -6.67 13.32 -43.14
N GLU A 139 -7.68 14.16 -43.35
CA GLU A 139 -8.78 14.34 -42.39
C GLU A 139 -9.63 13.08 -42.24
N LYS A 140 -9.94 12.39 -43.35
CA LYS A 140 -10.60 11.09 -43.31
C LYS A 140 -9.80 10.08 -42.47
N GLY A 141 -8.48 10.01 -42.66
CA GLY A 141 -7.62 9.11 -41.90
C GLY A 141 -7.64 9.38 -40.39
N LYS A 142 -7.73 10.65 -39.97
CA LYS A 142 -7.88 11.00 -38.55
C LYS A 142 -9.20 10.50 -37.96
N LEU A 143 -10.30 10.60 -38.72
CA LEU A 143 -11.61 10.11 -38.29
C LEU A 143 -11.68 8.58 -38.23
N GLU A 144 -11.06 7.90 -39.21
CA GLU A 144 -10.94 6.44 -39.22
C GLU A 144 -10.15 5.94 -38.00
N GLU A 145 -9.07 6.65 -37.62
CA GLU A 145 -8.30 6.32 -36.42
C GLU A 145 -9.09 6.52 -35.12
N LYS A 146 -9.85 7.63 -35.01
CA LYS A 146 -10.75 7.84 -33.86
C LYS A 146 -11.81 6.75 -33.76
N LEU A 147 -12.41 6.37 -34.89
CA LEU A 147 -13.41 5.31 -34.96
C LEU A 147 -12.82 3.95 -34.56
N ARG A 148 -11.60 3.64 -35.00
CA ARG A 148 -10.87 2.43 -34.61
C ARG A 148 -10.66 2.38 -33.10
N LYS A 149 -10.08 3.44 -32.52
CA LYS A 149 -9.84 3.54 -31.07
C LYS A 149 -11.13 3.45 -30.26
N LEU A 150 -12.20 4.12 -30.69
CA LEU A 150 -13.51 4.06 -30.03
C LEU A 150 -14.06 2.62 -29.99
N ARG A 151 -13.93 1.87 -31.08
CA ARG A 151 -14.38 0.46 -31.15
C ARG A 151 -13.51 -0.48 -30.33
N GLU A 152 -12.19 -0.24 -30.28
CA GLU A 152 -11.28 -1.01 -29.43
C GLU A 152 -11.57 -0.78 -27.95
N TYR A 153 -11.80 0.48 -27.56
CA TYR A 153 -12.24 0.82 -26.21
C TYR A 153 -13.57 0.14 -25.85
N ASP A 154 -14.59 0.19 -26.72
CA ASP A 154 -15.89 -0.46 -26.48
C ASP A 154 -15.73 -1.97 -26.27
N ALA A 155 -14.94 -2.62 -27.12
CA ALA A 155 -14.65 -4.04 -27.02
C ALA A 155 -13.91 -4.43 -25.74
N ALA A 156 -13.08 -3.54 -25.18
CA ALA A 156 -12.36 -3.77 -23.93
C ALA A 156 -13.19 -3.41 -22.68
N SER A 157 -14.11 -2.46 -22.79
CA SER A 157 -14.74 -1.79 -21.65
C SER A 157 -15.54 -2.70 -20.71
N SER A 158 -16.15 -3.78 -21.23
CA SER A 158 -16.87 -4.74 -20.38
C SER A 158 -15.93 -5.51 -19.45
N GLY A 159 -14.67 -5.72 -19.86
CA GLY A 159 -13.67 -6.44 -19.08
C GLY A 159 -13.18 -5.67 -17.86
N PHE A 160 -13.50 -4.37 -17.75
CA PHE A 160 -13.14 -3.58 -16.56
C PHE A 160 -13.84 -4.07 -15.30
N PHE A 161 -14.92 -4.84 -15.42
CA PHE A 161 -15.76 -5.30 -14.31
C PHE A 161 -15.64 -6.82 -14.06
N ASP A 162 -14.66 -7.49 -14.68
CA ASP A 162 -14.57 -8.97 -14.66
C ASP A 162 -14.36 -9.54 -13.25
N ASP A 163 -13.75 -8.79 -12.33
CA ASP A 163 -13.46 -9.22 -10.96
C ASP A 163 -14.69 -9.16 -10.02
N ILE A 164 -15.76 -8.47 -10.42
CA ILE A 164 -17.03 -8.38 -9.68
C ILE A 164 -17.79 -9.71 -9.68
N ALA A 165 -17.73 -10.50 -10.77
CA ALA A 165 -18.53 -11.72 -10.91
C ALA A 165 -18.25 -12.76 -9.81
N ASP A 166 -16.98 -12.89 -9.42
CA ASP A 166 -16.57 -13.78 -8.33
C ASP A 166 -17.05 -13.27 -6.96
N LEU A 167 -17.04 -11.95 -6.74
CA LEU A 167 -17.59 -11.35 -5.52
C LEU A 167 -19.10 -11.57 -5.45
N GLU A 168 -19.83 -11.32 -6.54
CA GLU A 168 -21.27 -11.52 -6.61
C GLU A 168 -21.66 -12.97 -6.28
N THR A 169 -20.93 -13.95 -6.82
CA THR A 169 -21.19 -15.37 -6.54
C THR A 169 -21.05 -15.70 -5.05
N ASN A 170 -19.98 -15.23 -4.41
CA ASN A 170 -19.73 -15.47 -2.99
C ASN A 170 -20.75 -14.73 -2.10
N ILE A 171 -21.08 -13.48 -2.43
CA ILE A 171 -22.08 -12.66 -1.72
C ILE A 171 -23.47 -13.29 -1.82
N ASN A 172 -23.91 -13.70 -3.02
CA ASN A 172 -25.22 -14.33 -3.20
C ASN A 172 -25.32 -15.66 -2.44
N THR A 173 -24.22 -16.42 -2.37
CA THR A 173 -24.14 -17.63 -1.55
C THR A 173 -24.30 -17.29 -0.06
N GLY A 174 -23.55 -16.32 0.45
CA GLY A 174 -23.63 -15.89 1.85
C GLY A 174 -24.98 -15.28 2.22
N LEU A 175 -25.57 -14.49 1.34
CA LEU A 175 -26.89 -13.88 1.54
C LEU A 175 -28.00 -14.93 1.59
N SER A 176 -27.97 -15.92 0.68
CA SER A 176 -28.95 -17.03 0.68
C SER A 176 -28.85 -17.87 1.96
N GLN A 177 -27.61 -18.10 2.44
CA GLN A 177 -27.36 -18.77 3.71
C GLN A 177 -27.93 -17.97 4.88
N LEU A 178 -27.59 -16.67 4.97
CA LEU A 178 -28.10 -15.79 6.03
C LEU A 178 -29.63 -15.74 6.06
N GLN A 179 -30.28 -15.61 4.90
CA GLN A 179 -31.74 -15.61 4.79
C GLN A 179 -32.35 -16.92 5.30
N THR A 180 -31.75 -18.06 4.94
CA THR A 180 -32.21 -19.38 5.39
C THR A 180 -32.07 -19.55 6.90
N ASP A 181 -30.93 -19.14 7.45
CA ASP A 181 -30.62 -19.29 8.87
C ASP A 181 -31.48 -18.38 9.75
N VAL A 182 -31.72 -17.14 9.31
CA VAL A 182 -32.63 -16.20 9.99
C VAL A 182 -34.06 -16.71 9.96
N ALA A 183 -34.53 -17.25 8.83
CA ALA A 183 -35.87 -17.84 8.74
C ALA A 183 -36.04 -19.10 9.60
N ALA A 184 -34.95 -19.86 9.79
CA ALA A 184 -34.93 -21.07 10.61
C ALA A 184 -34.65 -20.81 12.10
N PHE A 185 -34.43 -19.55 12.50
CA PHE A 185 -34.06 -19.20 13.87
C PHE A 185 -35.15 -19.61 14.86
N ASN A 186 -34.79 -20.45 15.84
CA ASN A 186 -35.70 -20.93 16.87
C ASN A 186 -35.01 -20.97 18.25
N GLY A 187 -34.39 -19.85 18.63
CA GLY A 187 -33.67 -19.67 19.89
C GLY A 187 -32.14 -19.77 19.77
N SER A 188 -31.63 -20.37 18.70
CA SER A 188 -30.22 -20.35 18.32
C SER A 188 -30.06 -20.46 16.80
N PHE A 189 -28.94 -19.96 16.29
CA PHE A 189 -28.48 -20.20 14.93
C PHE A 189 -27.76 -21.55 14.83
N THR A 190 -28.00 -22.28 13.76
CA THR A 190 -27.16 -23.42 13.41
C THR A 190 -25.87 -22.88 12.78
N ILE A 191 -24.72 -23.14 13.39
CA ILE A 191 -23.43 -22.71 12.83
C ILE A 191 -23.13 -23.53 11.57
N PRO A 192 -22.96 -22.90 10.39
CA PRO A 192 -22.74 -23.63 9.15
C PRO A 192 -21.44 -24.45 9.18
N SER A 193 -21.45 -25.58 8.48
CA SER A 193 -20.26 -26.43 8.37
C SER A 193 -19.13 -25.71 7.63
N LYS A 194 -17.87 -26.15 7.84
CA LYS A 194 -16.70 -25.62 7.11
C LYS A 194 -16.87 -25.62 5.59
N LYS A 195 -17.54 -26.65 5.04
CA LYS A 195 -17.82 -26.74 3.60
C LYS A 195 -18.81 -25.68 3.12
N ALA A 196 -19.83 -25.40 3.93
CA ALA A 196 -20.82 -24.35 3.63
C ALA A 196 -20.21 -22.94 3.74
N LEU A 197 -19.17 -22.76 4.56
CA LEU A 197 -18.45 -21.49 4.72
C LEU A 197 -17.30 -21.30 3.71
N ASN A 198 -17.17 -22.13 2.68
CA ASN A 198 -16.09 -21.96 1.70
C ASN A 198 -16.08 -20.57 1.03
N TRP A 199 -17.25 -19.96 0.81
CA TRP A 199 -17.37 -18.61 0.24
C TRP A 199 -16.70 -17.55 1.13
N THR A 200 -16.71 -17.73 2.46
CA THR A 200 -16.07 -16.80 3.41
C THR A 200 -14.56 -16.74 3.23
N LYS A 201 -13.93 -17.85 2.81
CA LYS A 201 -12.47 -17.90 2.58
C LYS A 201 -12.07 -17.00 1.42
N ALA A 202 -12.78 -17.10 0.30
CA ALA A 202 -12.54 -16.25 -0.87
C ALA A 202 -12.70 -14.75 -0.54
N ILE A 203 -13.73 -14.42 0.24
CA ILE A 203 -13.94 -13.05 0.71
C ILE A 203 -12.83 -12.61 1.67
N ASN A 204 -12.45 -13.42 2.64
CA ASN A 204 -11.43 -13.06 3.62
C ASN A 204 -10.06 -12.87 2.98
N THR A 205 -9.67 -13.69 1.99
CA THR A 205 -8.43 -13.49 1.23
C THR A 205 -8.43 -12.15 0.48
N LYS A 206 -9.54 -11.79 -0.18
CA LYS A 206 -9.67 -10.48 -0.83
C LYS A 206 -9.69 -9.33 0.18
N TRP A 207 -10.28 -9.56 1.35
CA TRP A 207 -10.32 -8.59 2.44
C TRP A 207 -8.95 -8.32 3.02
N GLU A 208 -8.14 -9.36 3.23
CA GLU A 208 -6.77 -9.23 3.73
C GLU A 208 -5.89 -8.42 2.76
N LYS A 209 -5.94 -8.74 1.46
CA LYS A 209 -5.33 -7.91 0.42
C LYS A 209 -5.76 -6.45 0.54
N ARG A 210 -7.07 -6.21 0.67
CA ARG A 210 -7.62 -4.86 0.82
C ARG A 210 -7.07 -4.17 2.07
N THR A 211 -7.00 -4.86 3.21
CA THR A 211 -6.44 -4.32 4.46
C THR A 211 -5.00 -3.86 4.25
N LEU A 212 -4.15 -4.71 3.67
CA LEU A 212 -2.74 -4.41 3.43
C LEU A 212 -2.55 -3.24 2.45
N VAL A 213 -3.29 -3.22 1.34
CA VAL A 213 -3.24 -2.09 0.39
C VAL A 213 -3.71 -0.80 1.05
N MET A 214 -4.79 -0.84 1.84
CA MET A 214 -5.31 0.35 2.49
C MET A 214 -4.45 0.82 3.66
N ASP A 215 -3.66 -0.04 4.30
CA ASP A 215 -2.65 0.40 5.26
C ASP A 215 -1.63 1.32 4.59
N TYR A 216 -1.10 0.94 3.41
CA TYR A 216 -0.19 1.79 2.66
C TYR A 216 -0.78 3.15 2.30
N VAL A 217 -2.05 3.18 1.90
CA VAL A 217 -2.76 4.41 1.54
C VAL A 217 -3.02 5.28 2.78
N ASN A 218 -3.50 4.69 3.87
CA ASN A 218 -3.98 5.45 5.03
C ASN A 218 -2.84 5.86 5.97
N THR A 219 -1.82 5.02 6.12
CA THR A 219 -0.72 5.22 7.08
C THR A 219 0.41 6.04 6.47
N TYR A 220 0.76 5.79 5.20
CA TYR A 220 1.90 6.42 4.54
C TYR A 220 1.50 7.39 3.42
N GLY A 221 0.22 7.47 3.07
CA GLY A 221 -0.28 8.42 2.07
C GLY A 221 0.02 8.01 0.62
N PHE A 222 0.39 6.76 0.36
CA PHE A 222 0.66 6.30 -1.00
C PHE A 222 -0.59 6.36 -1.88
N ASP A 223 -0.38 6.60 -3.19
CA ASP A 223 -1.44 6.36 -4.16
C ASP A 223 -1.74 4.85 -4.27
N ARG A 224 -2.92 4.52 -4.80
CA ARG A 224 -3.38 3.12 -4.87
C ARG A 224 -2.47 2.26 -5.75
N ALA A 225 -1.88 2.81 -6.81
CA ALA A 225 -1.03 2.04 -7.70
C ALA A 225 0.29 1.66 -7.01
N THR A 226 0.90 2.58 -6.26
CA THR A 226 2.06 2.28 -5.42
C THR A 226 1.72 1.27 -4.33
N ALA A 227 0.60 1.45 -3.62
CA ALA A 227 0.17 0.53 -2.56
C ALA A 227 -0.10 -0.90 -3.08
N GLU A 228 -0.78 -1.05 -4.23
CA GLU A 228 -0.99 -2.34 -4.88
C GLU A 228 0.34 -2.99 -5.32
N THR A 229 1.30 -2.19 -5.74
CA THR A 229 2.63 -2.69 -6.12
C THR A 229 3.46 -3.13 -4.91
N LEU A 230 3.36 -2.42 -3.78
CA LEU A 230 3.98 -2.83 -2.51
C LEU A 230 3.39 -4.16 -2.03
N TYR A 231 2.06 -4.31 -2.09
CA TYR A 231 1.40 -5.59 -1.79
C TYR A 231 1.88 -6.72 -2.72
N LYS A 232 2.01 -6.46 -4.03
CA LYS A 232 2.54 -7.45 -4.97
C LYS A 232 3.97 -7.89 -4.64
N LEU A 233 4.81 -6.97 -4.15
CA LEU A 233 6.15 -7.30 -3.67
C LEU A 233 6.10 -8.20 -2.43
N GLN A 234 5.19 -7.93 -1.48
CA GLN A 234 4.96 -8.79 -0.32
C GLN A 234 4.58 -10.21 -0.75
N GLU A 235 3.64 -10.36 -1.68
CA GLU A 235 3.20 -11.67 -2.20
C GLU A 235 4.37 -12.45 -2.80
N GLY A 236 5.17 -11.80 -3.66
CA GLY A 236 6.32 -12.45 -4.29
C GLY A 236 7.39 -12.90 -3.29
N ILE A 237 7.63 -12.09 -2.25
CA ILE A 237 8.56 -12.43 -1.17
C ILE A 237 8.04 -13.59 -0.33
N LEU A 238 6.76 -13.58 0.05
CA LEU A 238 6.15 -14.70 0.79
C LEU A 238 6.17 -15.99 -0.02
N GLU A 239 5.92 -15.93 -1.33
CA GLU A 239 6.00 -17.11 -2.20
C GLU A 239 7.42 -17.71 -2.21
N LYS A 240 8.46 -16.88 -2.22
CA LYS A 240 9.85 -17.34 -2.10
C LYS A 240 10.15 -17.86 -0.70
N ALA A 241 9.68 -17.16 0.33
CA ALA A 241 9.84 -17.52 1.73
C ALA A 241 9.24 -18.90 2.04
N ASP A 242 8.09 -19.24 1.46
CA ASP A 242 7.46 -20.56 1.55
C ASP A 242 8.34 -21.66 0.96
N LYS A 243 8.89 -21.41 -0.23
CA LYS A 243 9.73 -22.37 -0.96
C LYS A 243 11.06 -22.62 -0.25
N GLU A 244 11.64 -21.58 0.33
CA GLU A 244 12.95 -21.61 0.97
C GLU A 244 12.89 -21.74 2.50
N ASN A 245 11.69 -21.81 3.07
CA ASN A 245 11.43 -21.93 4.50
C ASN A 245 12.12 -20.80 5.32
N TRP A 246 11.91 -19.56 4.89
CA TRP A 246 12.46 -18.38 5.57
C TRP A 246 11.78 -18.16 6.92
N SER A 247 12.53 -17.58 7.87
CA SER A 247 12.03 -17.09 9.15
C SER A 247 11.32 -15.74 8.99
N ASN A 248 10.57 -15.31 10.02
CA ASN A 248 9.97 -13.96 10.05
C ASN A 248 11.03 -12.87 9.90
N LYS A 249 12.18 -13.02 10.60
CA LYS A 249 13.32 -12.10 10.46
C LYS A 249 13.81 -12.00 9.02
N LYS A 250 13.95 -13.13 8.32
CA LYS A 250 14.42 -13.13 6.93
C LYS A 250 13.41 -12.48 5.97
N VAL A 251 12.11 -12.66 6.20
CA VAL A 251 11.05 -11.97 5.41
C VAL A 251 11.09 -10.47 5.65
N LEU A 252 11.15 -10.02 6.92
CA LEU A 252 11.26 -8.60 7.27
C LEU A 252 12.51 -8.00 6.65
N TYR A 253 13.65 -8.67 6.76
CA TYR A 253 14.91 -8.22 6.18
C TYR A 253 14.78 -8.03 4.68
N GLU A 254 14.31 -9.04 3.95
CA GLU A 254 14.26 -9.01 2.49
C GLU A 254 13.31 -7.93 1.99
N TYR A 255 12.13 -7.81 2.59
CA TYR A 255 11.17 -6.78 2.22
C TYR A 255 11.75 -5.38 2.47
N ASN A 256 12.19 -5.13 3.70
CA ASN A 256 12.57 -3.79 4.13
C ASN A 256 13.89 -3.32 3.52
N ARG A 257 14.88 -4.19 3.30
CA ARG A 257 16.11 -3.81 2.59
C ARG A 257 15.83 -3.38 1.16
N LEU A 258 14.86 -4.01 0.48
CA LEU A 258 14.47 -3.64 -0.88
C LEU A 258 13.76 -2.29 -0.89
N ILE A 259 12.83 -2.04 0.05
CA ILE A 259 12.19 -0.74 0.22
C ILE A 259 13.23 0.36 0.46
N ALA A 260 14.15 0.16 1.42
CA ALA A 260 15.22 1.11 1.71
C ALA A 260 16.15 1.35 0.50
N SER A 261 16.28 0.38 -0.41
CA SER A 261 17.06 0.50 -1.65
C SER A 261 16.39 1.37 -2.72
N PHE A 262 15.11 1.74 -2.57
CA PHE A 262 14.43 2.71 -3.44
C PHE A 262 14.63 4.17 -2.99
N ALA A 263 15.03 4.38 -1.75
CA ALA A 263 15.21 5.69 -1.14
C ALA A 263 16.58 6.33 -1.52
N PRO A 264 16.90 7.56 -1.08
CA PRO A 264 18.03 8.32 -1.62
C PRO A 264 19.39 7.63 -1.49
N ASP A 265 20.36 8.09 -2.29
CA ASP A 265 21.75 7.58 -2.31
C ASP A 265 22.40 7.46 -0.92
N SER A 266 21.94 8.24 0.07
CA SER A 266 22.40 8.14 1.45
C SER A 266 22.08 6.77 2.08
N TYR A 267 20.91 6.18 1.86
CA TYR A 267 20.55 4.86 2.41
C TYR A 267 21.12 3.68 1.63
N VAL A 268 21.70 3.94 0.45
CA VAL A 268 22.54 2.97 -0.30
C VAL A 268 24.04 3.29 -0.19
N SER A 269 24.42 4.19 0.71
CA SER A 269 25.83 4.45 1.01
C SER A 269 26.48 3.25 1.72
N THR A 270 27.81 3.18 1.69
CA THR A 270 28.58 2.05 2.23
C THR A 270 28.19 1.65 3.67
N ARG A 271 27.85 2.63 4.52
CA ARG A 271 27.40 2.36 5.90
C ARG A 271 26.11 1.55 5.91
N TRP A 272 25.08 2.04 5.24
CA TRP A 272 23.75 1.43 5.24
C TRP A 272 23.70 0.12 4.46
N LYS A 273 24.52 -0.03 3.41
CA LYS A 273 24.71 -1.32 2.75
C LYS A 273 25.25 -2.40 3.69
N ALA A 274 26.22 -2.05 4.53
CA ALA A 274 26.82 -3.00 5.45
C ALA A 274 25.83 -3.43 6.54
N ILE A 275 25.04 -2.48 7.05
CA ILE A 275 24.15 -2.69 8.20
C ILE A 275 22.80 -3.27 7.80
N CYS A 276 22.25 -2.86 6.65
CA CYS A 276 20.88 -3.19 6.21
C CYS A 276 20.84 -4.04 4.93
N GLY A 277 21.97 -4.24 4.25
CA GLY A 277 22.01 -5.01 3.00
C GLY A 277 21.26 -4.35 1.85
N THR A 278 21.25 -3.00 1.81
CA THR A 278 20.67 -2.25 0.70
C THR A 278 21.44 -2.49 -0.59
N GLU A 279 20.73 -2.44 -1.71
CA GLU A 279 21.24 -2.82 -3.03
C GLU A 279 21.31 -1.63 -3.96
N GLU A 280 22.28 -1.67 -4.86
CA GLU A 280 22.31 -0.75 -5.99
C GLU A 280 21.11 -0.99 -6.92
N LYS A 281 20.71 0.06 -7.65
CA LYS A 281 19.55 0.03 -8.56
C LYS A 281 19.49 -1.21 -9.46
N GLU A 282 20.61 -1.60 -10.06
CA GLU A 282 20.64 -2.76 -10.97
C GLU A 282 20.28 -4.08 -10.27
N GLU A 283 20.83 -4.33 -9.07
CA GLU A 283 20.57 -5.57 -8.33
C GLU A 283 19.20 -5.52 -7.64
N ARG A 284 18.80 -4.38 -7.09
CA ARG A 284 17.45 -4.16 -6.55
C ARG A 284 16.38 -4.47 -7.60
N ASP A 285 16.50 -3.89 -8.79
CA ASP A 285 15.52 -4.07 -9.86
C ASP A 285 15.47 -5.53 -10.36
N LYS A 286 16.61 -6.23 -10.31
CA LYS A 286 16.69 -7.66 -10.62
C LYS A 286 15.94 -8.48 -9.55
N LEU A 287 16.20 -8.24 -8.27
CA LEU A 287 15.51 -8.92 -7.16
C LEU A 287 14.01 -8.67 -7.21
N CYS A 288 13.56 -7.42 -7.42
CA CYS A 288 12.15 -7.09 -7.59
C CYS A 288 11.49 -7.89 -8.72
N LYS A 289 12.17 -8.11 -9.85
CA LYS A 289 11.68 -8.95 -10.95
C LYS A 289 11.60 -10.43 -10.56
N GLU A 290 12.52 -10.93 -9.74
CA GLU A 290 12.43 -12.30 -9.19
C GLU A 290 11.21 -12.47 -8.30
N TYR A 291 10.77 -11.41 -7.60
CA TYR A 291 9.52 -11.35 -6.83
C TYR A 291 8.28 -11.03 -7.68
N GLY A 292 8.38 -11.06 -9.00
CA GLY A 292 7.23 -10.93 -9.91
C GLY A 292 6.85 -9.51 -10.30
N LEU A 293 7.64 -8.49 -9.94
CA LEU A 293 7.40 -7.11 -10.38
C LEU A 293 7.80 -6.91 -11.85
N SER A 294 6.99 -6.13 -12.57
CA SER A 294 7.31 -5.65 -13.91
C SER A 294 8.26 -4.44 -13.86
N SER A 295 8.85 -4.03 -14.99
CA SER A 295 9.61 -2.76 -15.02
C SER A 295 8.72 -1.54 -14.68
N GLY A 296 7.46 -1.54 -15.11
CA GLY A 296 6.52 -0.46 -14.78
C GLY A 296 6.12 -0.44 -13.31
N ASP A 297 6.05 -1.62 -12.68
CA ASP A 297 5.82 -1.76 -11.23
C ASP A 297 7.00 -1.14 -10.47
N ILE A 298 8.24 -1.45 -10.89
CA ILE A 298 9.46 -0.91 -10.27
C ILE A 298 9.53 0.61 -10.44
N GLU A 299 9.19 1.16 -11.61
CA GLU A 299 9.09 2.61 -11.82
C GLU A 299 8.02 3.25 -10.91
N THR A 300 6.90 2.55 -10.68
CA THR A 300 5.83 2.99 -9.77
C THR A 300 6.32 3.04 -8.32
N LEU A 301 7.08 2.03 -7.88
CA LEU A 301 7.69 2.02 -6.54
C LEU A 301 8.77 3.10 -6.40
N GLU A 302 9.66 3.24 -7.36
CA GLU A 302 10.74 4.24 -7.34
C GLU A 302 10.15 5.65 -7.21
N LYS A 303 9.12 5.98 -7.99
CA LYS A 303 8.44 7.28 -7.88
C LYS A 303 7.72 7.43 -6.55
N GLY A 304 6.93 6.43 -6.14
CA GLY A 304 6.10 6.50 -4.94
C GLY A 304 6.91 6.65 -3.66
N ILE A 305 7.90 5.77 -3.45
CA ILE A 305 8.72 5.74 -2.23
C ILE A 305 9.58 7.00 -2.12
N VAL A 306 10.21 7.46 -3.21
CA VAL A 306 11.02 8.70 -3.18
C VAL A 306 10.15 9.92 -2.90
N THR A 307 8.95 9.98 -3.47
CA THR A 307 8.01 11.09 -3.21
C THR A 307 7.60 11.10 -1.74
N GLN A 308 7.25 9.94 -1.18
CA GLN A 308 6.79 9.82 0.20
C GLN A 308 7.90 10.16 1.22
N HIS A 309 9.11 9.65 1.01
CA HIS A 309 10.27 9.93 1.87
C HIS A 309 10.67 11.41 1.90
N THR A 310 10.43 12.14 0.80
CA THR A 310 10.81 13.56 0.70
C THR A 310 9.69 14.53 1.09
N ASP A 311 8.52 14.01 1.46
CA ASP A 311 7.37 14.79 1.87
C ASP A 311 7.41 15.04 3.39
N SER A 312 7.62 16.30 3.80
CA SER A 312 7.67 16.66 5.22
C SER A 312 6.31 16.70 5.92
N GLU A 313 5.21 16.51 5.19
CA GLU A 313 3.84 16.53 5.74
C GLU A 313 3.31 15.13 6.08
N VAL A 314 4.07 14.06 5.78
CA VAL A 314 3.67 12.70 6.15
C VAL A 314 3.79 12.49 7.66
N SER A 315 2.89 11.69 8.22
CA SER A 315 2.92 11.29 9.63
C SER A 315 4.04 10.31 9.96
N LYS A 316 4.60 9.65 8.94
CA LYS A 316 5.55 8.56 9.09
C LYS A 316 6.37 8.41 7.81
N ASP A 317 7.68 8.31 7.91
CA ASP A 317 8.58 8.06 6.77
C ASP A 317 8.76 6.56 6.56
N PHE A 318 8.30 6.05 5.41
CA PHE A 318 8.30 4.63 5.09
C PHE A 318 9.71 4.08 4.81
N ALA A 319 10.56 4.86 4.15
CA ALA A 319 11.91 4.44 3.83
C ALA A 319 12.81 4.46 5.08
N HIS A 320 12.64 5.47 5.93
CA HIS A 320 13.32 5.57 7.23
C HIS A 320 12.91 4.42 8.16
N GLU A 321 11.63 4.07 8.20
CA GLU A 321 11.20 2.89 8.97
C GLU A 321 11.78 1.58 8.39
N ALA A 322 11.76 1.42 7.07
CA ALA A 322 12.27 0.22 6.42
C ALA A 322 13.77 0.00 6.67
N VAL A 323 14.58 1.05 6.64
CA VAL A 323 16.03 0.89 6.88
C VAL A 323 16.30 0.40 8.30
N GLN A 324 15.50 0.85 9.28
CA GLN A 324 15.58 0.40 10.67
C GLN A 324 15.16 -1.05 10.83
N ILE A 325 13.99 -1.44 10.30
CA ILE A 325 13.50 -2.82 10.40
C ILE A 325 14.49 -3.80 9.75
N ALA A 326 15.06 -3.43 8.59
CA ALA A 326 16.08 -4.24 7.93
C ALA A 326 17.30 -4.42 8.84
N ALA A 327 17.78 -3.37 9.49
CA ALA A 327 18.90 -3.44 10.41
C ALA A 327 18.61 -4.32 11.64
N PHE A 328 17.41 -4.19 12.24
CA PHE A 328 17.01 -4.95 13.44
C PHE A 328 17.00 -6.46 13.24
N THR A 329 16.93 -6.92 11.99
CA THR A 329 16.97 -8.35 11.67
C THR A 329 18.36 -8.96 11.84
N GLU A 330 19.42 -8.14 11.70
CA GLU A 330 20.83 -8.55 11.66
C GLU A 330 21.17 -9.52 10.50
N GLU A 331 20.26 -9.70 9.52
CA GLU A 331 20.41 -10.71 8.45
C GLU A 331 21.39 -10.31 7.33
N SER A 332 21.77 -9.03 7.25
CA SER A 332 22.84 -8.54 6.35
C SER A 332 24.23 -8.59 6.98
N TRP A 333 24.34 -8.93 8.27
CA TRP A 333 25.58 -8.79 9.03
C TRP A 333 26.55 -9.93 8.68
N ASP A 334 27.18 -9.84 7.51
CA ASP A 334 28.17 -10.80 7.08
C ASP A 334 29.47 -10.58 7.88
N PHE A 335 29.80 -11.52 8.78
CA PHE A 335 30.91 -11.43 9.73
C PHE A 335 32.31 -11.36 9.07
N ILE A 336 32.43 -11.29 7.74
CA ILE A 336 33.71 -11.38 7.03
C ILE A 336 33.70 -10.47 5.79
N SER A 337 33.92 -9.18 5.97
CA SER A 337 34.57 -8.38 4.93
C SER A 337 35.72 -7.57 5.53
N THR A 338 36.93 -7.87 5.06
CA THR A 338 38.19 -7.26 5.51
C THR A 338 38.38 -5.82 5.04
N ASP A 339 37.42 -5.25 4.31
CA ASP A 339 37.47 -3.86 3.82
C ASP A 339 36.73 -2.87 4.74
N ASN A 340 36.15 -3.35 5.85
CA ASN A 340 35.24 -2.57 6.68
C ASN A 340 35.77 -2.42 8.13
N ALA A 341 36.97 -1.83 8.26
CA ALA A 341 37.59 -1.56 9.57
C ALA A 341 36.69 -0.73 10.51
N VAL A 342 35.84 0.15 9.97
CA VAL A 342 34.88 0.97 10.72
C VAL A 342 33.66 0.15 11.19
N HIS A 343 33.25 -0.86 10.42
CA HIS A 343 32.13 -1.76 10.77
C HIS A 343 32.51 -2.73 11.90
N ASN A 344 33.71 -3.30 11.85
CA ASN A 344 34.25 -4.10 12.95
C ASN A 344 34.54 -3.24 14.19
N LEU A 345 34.89 -1.96 14.02
CA LEU A 345 34.99 -1.01 15.14
C LEU A 345 33.63 -0.68 15.74
N SER A 346 32.56 -0.49 14.95
CA SER A 346 31.20 -0.31 15.48
C SER A 346 30.76 -1.50 16.34
N HIS A 347 30.99 -2.74 15.87
CA HIS A 347 30.56 -3.97 16.55
C HIS A 347 31.44 -4.37 17.75
N ILE A 348 32.73 -3.98 17.77
CA ILE A 348 33.64 -4.26 18.89
C ILE A 348 33.50 -3.19 20.00
N VAL A 349 32.89 -2.04 19.70
CA VAL A 349 32.98 -0.84 20.53
C VAL A 349 31.62 -0.28 20.98
N ASN A 350 30.51 -0.66 20.34
CA ASN A 350 29.14 -0.41 20.82
C ASN A 350 28.63 -1.69 21.51
N GLU A 351 28.60 -1.76 22.84
CA GLU A 351 28.01 -2.91 23.53
C GLU A 351 26.48 -2.76 23.62
N GLY A 352 25.72 -3.38 22.71
CA GLY A 352 24.31 -3.75 22.92
C GLY A 352 23.23 -2.68 22.73
N LEU A 353 23.53 -1.56 22.07
CA LEU A 353 22.59 -0.46 21.74
C LEU A 353 22.47 -0.17 20.23
N GLU A 354 22.91 -1.11 19.39
CA GLU A 354 23.04 -0.89 17.95
C GLU A 354 21.70 -0.62 17.26
N HIS A 355 20.62 -1.27 17.71
CA HIS A 355 19.28 -1.02 17.19
C HIS A 355 18.81 0.40 17.51
N GLU A 356 19.03 0.85 18.74
CA GLU A 356 18.63 2.17 19.21
C GLU A 356 19.42 3.27 18.47
N GLU A 357 20.73 3.09 18.25
CA GLU A 357 21.58 4.03 17.50
C GLU A 357 21.21 4.14 16.01
N ILE A 358 20.54 3.13 15.45
CA ILE A 358 20.03 3.14 14.08
C ILE A 358 18.62 3.77 14.01
N SER A 359 17.98 3.94 15.18
CA SER A 359 16.62 4.42 15.38
C SER A 359 16.65 5.75 16.15
N PHE A 360 15.71 5.92 17.10
CA PHE A 360 15.47 7.16 17.85
C PHE A 360 16.72 7.77 18.51
N LYS A 361 17.66 6.96 19.01
CA LYS A 361 18.89 7.50 19.64
C LYS A 361 19.79 8.15 18.60
N GLY A 362 19.91 7.55 17.41
CA GLY A 362 20.68 8.13 16.31
C GLY A 362 20.11 9.46 15.84
N ASP A 363 18.78 9.57 15.77
CA ASP A 363 18.08 10.79 15.38
C ASP A 363 18.24 11.90 16.43
N VAL A 364 18.12 11.55 17.72
CA VAL A 364 18.43 12.45 18.85
C VAL A 364 19.89 12.93 18.81
N ASP A 365 20.85 12.02 18.72
CA ASP A 365 22.28 12.35 18.72
C ASP A 365 22.67 13.22 17.52
N SER A 366 22.01 12.99 16.38
CA SER A 366 22.28 13.73 15.14
C SER A 366 21.55 15.06 15.06
N GLY A 367 20.56 15.33 15.91
CA GLY A 367 19.72 16.51 15.83
C GLY A 367 18.84 16.58 14.58
N ARG A 368 18.65 15.45 13.89
CA ARG A 368 17.89 15.34 12.65
C ARG A 368 16.67 14.48 12.91
N TYR A 369 15.64 15.13 13.41
CA TYR A 369 14.38 14.49 13.75
C TYR A 369 13.21 15.43 13.51
N SER A 370 12.04 14.82 13.46
CA SER A 370 10.72 15.40 13.43
C SER A 370 9.77 14.45 14.15
N ASP A 371 8.52 14.87 14.36
CA ASP A 371 7.49 13.96 14.89
C ASP A 371 7.29 12.74 13.97
N SER A 372 7.45 12.91 12.65
CA SER A 372 7.38 11.82 11.66
C SER A 372 8.53 10.82 11.83
N ASP A 373 9.74 11.31 12.08
CA ASP A 373 10.91 10.45 12.30
C ASP A 373 10.74 9.64 13.59
N PHE A 374 10.35 10.29 14.69
CA PHE A 374 10.08 9.59 15.95
C PHE A 374 8.87 8.64 15.87
N ASN A 375 7.87 8.93 15.03
CA ASN A 375 6.80 7.97 14.73
C ASN A 375 7.38 6.74 14.03
N SER A 376 8.21 6.92 13.00
CA SER A 376 8.86 5.83 12.27
C SER A 376 9.80 5.00 13.16
N ASP A 377 10.55 5.64 14.07
CA ASP A 377 11.47 4.97 14.98
C ASP A 377 10.77 4.02 15.94
N LEU A 378 9.79 4.55 16.67
CA LEU A 378 9.05 3.77 17.66
C LEU A 378 8.21 2.67 16.99
N ASP A 379 7.59 2.98 15.85
CA ASP A 379 6.79 2.01 15.11
C ASP A 379 7.64 0.88 14.53
N ALA A 380 8.86 1.16 14.05
CA ALA A 380 9.78 0.13 13.58
C ALA A 380 10.08 -0.89 14.69
N ILE A 381 10.35 -0.41 15.92
CA ILE A 381 10.63 -1.26 17.08
C ILE A 381 9.38 -2.07 17.47
N ASN A 382 8.23 -1.41 17.63
CA ASN A 382 6.99 -2.05 18.02
C ASN A 382 6.58 -3.13 17.00
N TYR A 383 6.60 -2.78 15.72
CA TYR A 383 6.27 -3.71 14.65
C TYR A 383 7.26 -4.88 14.60
N TYR A 384 8.57 -4.63 14.63
CA TYR A 384 9.58 -5.69 14.62
C TYR A 384 9.39 -6.67 15.79
N LYS A 385 9.13 -6.17 17.00
CA LYS A 385 8.90 -7.00 18.20
C LYS A 385 7.65 -7.85 18.07
N ARG A 386 6.55 -7.30 17.55
CA ARG A 386 5.33 -8.06 17.25
C ARG A 386 5.56 -9.15 16.20
N ALA A 387 6.20 -8.78 15.09
CA ALA A 387 6.41 -9.66 13.94
C ALA A 387 7.44 -10.77 14.19
N THR A 388 8.32 -10.60 15.17
CA THR A 388 9.34 -11.61 15.55
C THR A 388 9.04 -12.31 16.89
N ALA A 389 7.88 -12.07 17.50
CA ALA A 389 7.45 -12.79 18.70
C ALA A 389 7.30 -14.30 18.46
N ASP A 390 7.56 -15.13 19.48
CA ASP A 390 7.56 -16.61 19.40
C ASP A 390 6.29 -17.25 18.78
N LYS A 391 5.16 -16.53 18.78
CA LYS A 391 3.87 -17.00 18.28
C LYS A 391 3.42 -16.33 16.98
N ALA A 392 4.22 -15.43 16.43
CA ALA A 392 3.88 -14.73 15.19
C ALA A 392 3.99 -15.69 14.01
N ASP A 393 2.91 -15.83 13.24
CA ASP A 393 2.93 -16.60 11.99
C ASP A 393 3.61 -15.76 10.89
N ARG A 394 4.39 -16.42 10.04
CA ARG A 394 5.06 -15.77 8.91
C ARG A 394 4.04 -15.25 7.90
N ASP A 395 2.97 -16.01 7.70
CA ASP A 395 1.94 -15.69 6.71
C ASP A 395 1.18 -14.40 7.11
N ASP A 396 1.12 -14.10 8.41
CA ASP A 396 0.46 -12.92 8.97
C ASP A 396 1.41 -11.71 9.13
N ILE A 397 2.69 -11.81 8.75
CA ILE A 397 3.72 -10.85 9.17
C ILE A 397 3.44 -9.41 8.73
N PHE A 398 2.85 -9.22 7.55
CA PHE A 398 2.46 -7.91 7.05
C PHE A 398 1.12 -7.46 7.63
N THR A 399 0.21 -8.41 7.90
CA THR A 399 -1.07 -8.14 8.55
C THR A 399 -0.86 -7.68 9.99
N ILE A 400 0.13 -8.22 10.70
CA ILE A 400 0.56 -7.74 12.03
C ILE A 400 0.94 -6.26 11.99
N GLY A 401 1.65 -5.82 10.94
CA GLY A 401 2.03 -4.41 10.76
C GLY A 401 0.82 -3.53 10.45
N ALA A 402 -0.05 -3.98 9.56
CA ALA A 402 -1.27 -3.25 9.21
C ALA A 402 -2.25 -3.13 10.41
N ASP A 403 -2.40 -4.18 11.21
CA ASP A 403 -3.21 -4.17 12.42
C ASP A 403 -2.63 -3.21 13.48
N TYR A 404 -1.30 -3.19 13.63
CA TYR A 404 -0.61 -2.23 14.48
C TYR A 404 -0.88 -0.78 14.04
N ASN A 405 -0.65 -0.46 12.76
CA ASN A 405 -0.89 0.87 12.21
C ASN A 405 -2.36 1.31 12.33
N SER A 406 -3.31 0.40 12.09
CA SER A 406 -4.73 0.66 12.28
C SER A 406 -5.05 1.01 13.74
N GLY A 407 -4.48 0.27 14.69
CA GLY A 407 -4.68 0.54 16.11
C GLY A 407 -4.05 1.85 16.58
N ILE A 408 -2.94 2.28 15.97
CA ILE A 408 -2.39 3.61 16.19
C ILE A 408 -3.35 4.70 15.68
N SER A 409 -3.87 4.52 14.46
CA SER A 409 -4.76 5.50 13.81
C SER A 409 -6.05 5.75 14.60
N ASP A 410 -6.66 4.68 15.14
CA ASP A 410 -7.87 4.78 15.96
C ASP A 410 -7.61 4.97 17.47
N ASN A 411 -6.34 4.99 17.89
CA ASN A 411 -5.87 5.08 19.28
C ASN A 411 -6.29 3.89 20.19
N SER A 412 -6.64 2.73 19.62
CA SER A 412 -6.78 1.49 20.39
C SER A 412 -5.42 0.90 20.81
N ILE A 413 -4.35 1.26 20.11
CA ILE A 413 -2.96 1.02 20.49
C ILE A 413 -2.30 2.37 20.77
N ASN A 414 -1.52 2.45 21.85
CA ASN A 414 -0.70 3.63 22.15
C ASN A 414 0.78 3.33 21.82
N ARG A 415 1.33 4.06 20.85
CA ARG A 415 2.69 3.90 20.33
C ARG A 415 3.75 3.97 21.45
N VAL A 416 3.65 5.00 22.29
CA VAL A 416 4.64 5.29 23.33
C VAL A 416 4.60 4.26 24.45
N ASN A 417 3.40 3.89 24.90
CA ASN A 417 3.25 2.88 25.94
C ASN A 417 3.79 1.52 25.48
N GLU A 418 3.47 1.13 24.25
CA GLU A 418 3.96 -0.13 23.71
C GLU A 418 5.48 -0.11 23.45
N PHE A 419 6.01 1.04 23.05
CA PHE A 419 7.45 1.25 22.95
C PHE A 419 8.13 1.04 24.31
N TYR A 420 7.60 1.61 25.39
CA TYR A 420 8.12 1.35 26.73
C TYR A 420 7.96 -0.11 27.17
N ASP A 421 6.85 -0.76 26.82
CA ASP A 421 6.62 -2.18 27.14
C ASP A 421 7.67 -3.09 26.48
N ASN A 422 8.22 -2.70 25.33
CA ASN A 422 9.33 -3.43 24.68
C ASN A 422 10.65 -3.38 25.49
N TYR A 423 10.76 -2.44 26.44
CA TYR A 423 11.89 -2.27 27.36
C TYR A 423 11.55 -2.61 28.82
N ASP A 424 10.30 -2.97 29.16
CA ASP A 424 9.90 -3.38 30.51
C ASP A 424 10.45 -4.78 30.85
N TYR A 425 11.70 -4.82 31.32
CA TYR A 425 12.37 -6.05 31.72
C TYR A 425 12.03 -6.42 33.18
N SER A 426 11.32 -7.53 33.35
CA SER A 426 11.01 -8.09 34.68
C SER A 426 12.21 -8.74 35.41
N GLY A 427 13.43 -8.67 34.86
CA GLY A 427 14.66 -9.29 35.37
C GLY A 427 15.80 -8.30 35.67
N ILE A 428 16.91 -8.81 36.23
CA ILE A 428 18.13 -8.03 36.54
C ILE A 428 19.03 -8.02 35.30
N ILE A 429 19.30 -6.86 34.70
CA ILE A 429 20.27 -6.70 33.61
C ILE A 429 21.26 -5.58 33.99
N PHE A 430 22.54 -5.73 33.60
CA PHE A 430 23.64 -4.79 33.87
C PHE A 430 24.00 -4.55 35.35
N GLY A 431 23.58 -5.43 36.27
CA GLY A 431 23.84 -5.24 37.71
C GLY A 431 22.98 -4.13 38.35
N TRP A 432 22.03 -3.58 37.62
CA TRP A 432 21.00 -2.66 38.10
C TRP A 432 19.72 -3.44 38.41
N GLY A 433 18.96 -2.98 39.40
CA GLY A 433 17.70 -3.64 39.80
C GLY A 433 16.62 -3.57 38.72
N LYS A 434 15.41 -4.05 39.05
CA LYS A 434 14.24 -3.94 38.17
C LYS A 434 13.99 -2.46 37.80
N LYS A 435 14.04 -2.12 36.52
CA LYS A 435 13.77 -0.79 35.95
C LYS A 435 12.48 -0.81 35.12
N SER A 436 11.78 0.31 35.03
CA SER A 436 10.66 0.47 34.09
C SER A 436 11.19 0.69 32.68
N GLY A 437 10.34 0.50 31.65
CA GLY A 437 10.71 0.83 30.27
C GLY A 437 11.12 2.29 30.09
N GLU A 438 10.47 3.22 30.81
CA GLU A 438 10.82 4.64 30.85
C GLU A 438 12.25 4.86 31.35
N ASP A 439 12.62 4.24 32.48
CA ASP A 439 13.97 4.36 33.05
C ASP A 439 15.03 3.77 32.11
N VAL A 440 14.71 2.68 31.40
CA VAL A 440 15.62 2.06 30.44
C VAL A 440 15.84 2.97 29.23
N VAL A 441 14.78 3.56 28.69
CA VAL A 441 14.89 4.54 27.58
C VAL A 441 15.67 5.78 28.02
N GLU A 442 15.49 6.24 29.26
CA GLU A 442 16.30 7.32 29.82
C GLU A 442 17.78 6.95 29.86
N ASP A 443 18.13 5.78 30.38
CA ASP A 443 19.52 5.30 30.39
C ASP A 443 20.12 5.25 28.97
N ILE A 444 19.35 4.78 27.98
CA ILE A 444 19.80 4.64 26.59
C ILE A 444 20.11 6.01 25.98
N ILE A 445 19.25 7.00 26.21
CA ILE A 445 19.46 8.37 25.73
C ILE A 445 20.65 9.03 26.43
N GLU A 446 20.83 8.77 27.72
CA GLU A 446 21.93 9.32 28.51
C GLU A 446 23.28 8.63 28.26
N ASP A 447 23.30 7.40 27.71
CA ASP A 447 24.54 6.68 27.48
C ASP A 447 25.39 7.29 26.36
N GLU A 448 26.64 7.61 26.68
CA GLU A 448 27.62 8.21 25.75
C GLU A 448 28.43 7.14 25.03
N THR A 449 27.80 6.41 24.11
CA THR A 449 28.49 5.42 23.28
C THR A 449 29.52 6.09 22.35
N ILE A 450 30.37 5.28 21.73
CA ILE A 450 31.31 5.79 20.71
C ILE A 450 30.55 6.28 19.48
N GLY A 451 29.46 5.60 19.10
CA GLY A 451 28.51 6.03 18.08
C GLY A 451 27.92 7.41 18.39
N SER A 452 27.33 7.57 19.58
CA SER A 452 26.75 8.84 20.06
C SER A 452 27.76 9.98 20.06
N ASN A 453 28.96 9.72 20.58
CA ASN A 453 30.03 10.72 20.60
C ASN A 453 30.47 11.13 19.19
N HIS A 454 30.49 10.21 18.24
CA HIS A 454 30.83 10.52 16.85
C HIS A 454 29.73 11.35 16.18
N ILE A 455 28.48 10.89 16.26
CA ILE A 455 27.32 11.50 15.62
C ILE A 455 27.05 12.91 16.20
N SER A 456 27.12 13.05 17.53
CA SER A 456 26.84 14.30 18.22
C SER A 456 28.03 15.27 18.29
N SER A 457 29.23 14.86 17.86
CA SER A 457 30.46 15.68 17.92
C SER A 457 30.37 17.09 17.31
N PRO A 458 29.53 17.37 16.28
CA PRO A 458 29.37 18.71 15.75
C PRO A 458 28.59 19.69 16.66
N TYR A 459 27.88 19.19 17.67
CA TYR A 459 26.94 19.97 18.49
C TYR A 459 27.53 20.34 19.86
N SER A 460 27.13 21.49 20.36
CA SER A 460 27.40 21.92 21.74
C SER A 460 26.57 21.13 22.75
N ASP A 461 27.01 21.12 24.02
CA ASP A 461 26.27 20.43 25.09
C ASP A 461 24.83 20.96 25.24
N ASP A 462 24.62 22.27 25.06
CA ASP A 462 23.28 22.88 25.09
C ASP A 462 22.39 22.39 23.92
N GLU A 463 22.96 22.16 22.73
CA GLU A 463 22.24 21.63 21.58
C GLU A 463 21.89 20.15 21.78
N LYS A 464 22.83 19.34 22.30
CA LYS A 464 22.59 17.93 22.62
C LYS A 464 21.47 17.79 23.66
N GLU A 465 21.52 18.58 24.73
CA GLU A 465 20.48 18.58 25.76
C GLU A 465 19.11 18.97 25.20
N LYS A 466 19.09 19.92 24.26
CA LYS A 466 17.87 20.28 23.55
C LYS A 466 17.31 19.10 22.74
N HIS A 467 18.15 18.37 22.01
CA HIS A 467 17.70 17.22 21.22
C HIS A 467 17.06 16.14 22.10
N LYS A 468 17.70 15.81 23.22
CA LYS A 468 17.14 14.89 24.22
C LYS A 468 15.79 15.37 24.73
N LYS A 469 15.70 16.65 25.09
CA LYS A 469 14.46 17.26 25.58
C LYS A 469 13.33 17.21 24.56
N ASP A 470 13.63 17.48 23.29
CA ASP A 470 12.62 17.46 22.22
C ASP A 470 12.07 16.03 22.02
N PHE A 471 12.90 14.99 22.17
CA PHE A 471 12.44 13.60 22.18
C PHE A 471 11.53 13.28 23.39
N TYR A 472 11.92 13.70 24.60
CA TYR A 472 11.08 13.51 25.78
C TYR A 472 9.74 14.28 25.68
N ASP A 473 9.73 15.48 25.09
CA ASP A 473 8.50 16.22 24.81
C ASP A 473 7.58 15.44 23.85
N TYR A 474 8.14 14.82 22.81
CA TYR A 474 7.39 13.94 21.93
C TYR A 474 6.77 12.75 22.68
N LEU A 475 7.55 12.06 23.54
CA LEU A 475 7.05 10.96 24.35
C LEU A 475 5.93 11.40 25.30
N GLU A 476 6.08 12.54 25.98
CA GLU A 476 5.06 13.12 26.86
C GLU A 476 3.77 13.47 26.10
N ARG A 477 3.89 14.03 24.90
CA ARG A 477 2.72 14.30 24.02
C ARG A 477 2.01 13.01 23.61
N GLY A 478 2.74 11.91 23.46
CA GLY A 478 2.24 10.60 23.05
C GLY A 478 1.58 9.75 24.15
N GLU A 479 1.80 10.07 25.43
CA GLU A 479 1.38 9.26 26.60
C GLU A 479 -0.12 8.89 26.59
N LYS A 480 -0.97 9.84 26.17
CA LYS A 480 -2.45 9.67 26.21
C LYS A 480 -3.07 9.47 24.84
N LYS A 481 -2.39 9.92 23.79
CA LYS A 481 -2.90 9.92 22.42
C LYS A 481 -1.72 9.94 21.48
N ASN A 482 -1.76 9.12 20.44
CA ASN A 482 -0.67 9.04 19.48
C ASN A 482 -0.45 10.40 18.81
N VAL A 483 0.82 10.79 18.76
CA VAL A 483 1.29 11.95 17.97
C VAL A 483 1.01 11.63 16.50
N LYS A 484 0.48 12.64 15.80
CA LYS A 484 0.09 12.52 14.40
C LYS A 484 1.24 12.83 13.48
#